data_AF-A0AAE9NBL4-F1
#
_entry.id   AF-A0AAE9NBL4-F1
#
_cell.length_a   1.000
_cell.length_b   1.000
_cell.length_c   1.000
_cell.angle_alpha   90.00
_cell.angle_beta   90.00
_cell.angle_gamma   90.00
#
_symmetry.space_group_name_H-M   'P 1'
#
loop_
_entity.id
_entity.type
_entity.pdbx_description
1 polymer ?
#
loop_
_entity_poly.entity_id
_entity_poly.type
_entity_poly.pdbx_seq_one_letter_code
_entity_poly.pdbx_strand_id
1 'polypeptide(L)' 'MDRRTACLHQADAFREKALADPEHHDQWIDEAIKWLERAMEASCRAAITVEADEGSHAPEANRTPLIETVASHRRIIARQ' A
#
# COMPACT_ATOMS: atom_id res chain seq x y z
N MET A 1 -4.25 18.87 6.10
CA MET A 1 -4.45 17.50 6.64
C MET A 1 -3.96 16.51 5.62
N ASP A 2 -3.05 15.63 6.01
CA ASP A 2 -2.49 14.61 5.13
C ASP A 2 -3.51 13.54 4.75
N ARG A 3 -3.50 13.19 3.45
CA ARG A 3 -4.34 12.11 2.91
C ARG A 3 -4.08 10.77 3.61
N ARG A 4 -2.83 10.53 4.02
CA ARG A 4 -2.44 9.36 4.82
C ARG A 4 -3.15 9.36 6.18
N THR A 5 -3.10 10.47 6.89
CA THR A 5 -3.73 10.63 8.21
C THR A 5 -5.24 10.43 8.14
N ALA A 6 -5.90 10.96 7.10
CA ALA A 6 -7.33 10.73 6.89
C ALA A 6 -7.68 9.24 6.69
N CYS A 7 -6.87 8.51 5.91
CA CYS A 7 -7.10 7.07 5.69
C CYS A 7 -6.87 6.24 6.97
N LEU A 8 -5.88 6.61 7.79
CA LEU A 8 -5.64 5.96 9.09
C LEU A 8 -6.80 6.17 10.07
N HIS A 9 -7.35 7.39 10.14
CA HIS A 9 -8.54 7.66 10.97
C HIS A 9 -9.75 6.85 10.52
N GLN A 10 -9.95 6.69 9.22
CA GLN A 10 -11.03 5.84 8.71
C GLN A 10 -10.82 4.37 9.07
N ALA A 11 -9.62 3.83 8.92
CA ALA A 11 -9.32 2.46 9.31
C ALA A 11 -9.59 2.19 10.81
N ASP A 12 -9.22 3.14 11.68
CA ASP A 12 -9.46 3.03 13.12
C ASP A 12 -10.96 3.07 13.46
N ALA A 13 -11.73 3.92 12.77
CA ALA A 13 -13.18 3.96 12.94
C ALA A 13 -13.88 2.64 12.52
N PHE A 14 -13.36 1.94 11.49
CA PHE A 14 -13.88 0.61 11.14
C PHE A 14 -13.46 -0.46 12.14
N ARG A 15 -12.28 -0.34 12.75
CA ARG A 15 -11.87 -1.23 13.83
C ARG A 15 -12.75 -1.09 15.07
N GLU A 16 -13.13 0.14 15.42
CA GLU A 16 -14.10 0.38 16.51
C GLU A 16 -15.47 -0.25 16.18
N LYS A 17 -15.94 -0.12 14.94
CA LYS A 17 -17.16 -0.80 14.48
C LYS A 17 -17.07 -2.32 14.54
N ALA A 18 -15.92 -2.90 14.18
CA ALA A 18 -15.70 -4.34 14.28
C ALA A 18 -15.82 -4.84 15.74
N LEU A 19 -15.32 -4.05 16.69
CA LEU A 19 -15.43 -4.38 18.13
C LEU A 19 -16.88 -4.24 18.63
N ALA A 20 -17.61 -3.25 18.13
CA ALA A 20 -19.00 -3.00 18.50
C ALA A 20 -20.00 -3.96 17.85
N ASP A 21 -19.69 -4.45 16.64
CA ASP A 21 -20.54 -5.33 15.84
C ASP A 21 -19.77 -6.60 15.44
N PRO A 22 -19.74 -7.62 16.32
CA PRO A 22 -19.02 -8.85 16.07
C PRO A 22 -19.65 -9.70 14.95
N GLU A 23 -20.92 -9.49 14.62
CA GLU A 23 -21.62 -10.21 13.54
C GLU A 23 -21.08 -9.86 12.16
N HIS A 24 -20.70 -8.60 11.95
CA HIS A 24 -20.06 -8.13 10.72
C HIS A 24 -18.56 -7.87 10.90
N HIS A 25 -17.94 -8.47 11.92
CA HIS A 25 -16.53 -8.23 12.26
C HIS A 25 -15.62 -8.39 11.04
N ASP A 26 -15.70 -9.52 10.33
CA ASP A 26 -14.87 -9.77 9.14
C ASP A 26 -15.07 -8.72 8.05
N GLN A 27 -16.31 -8.27 7.81
CA GLN A 27 -16.59 -7.21 6.84
C GLN A 27 -15.95 -5.88 7.25
N TRP A 28 -16.01 -5.52 8.53
CA TRP A 28 -15.40 -4.29 9.04
C TRP A 28 -13.87 -4.37 9.02
N ILE A 29 -13.30 -5.55 9.25
CA ILE A 29 -11.86 -5.79 9.10
C ILE A 29 -11.43 -5.66 7.63
N ASP A 30 -12.18 -6.22 6.68
CA ASP A 30 -11.90 -6.07 5.24
C ASP A 30 -11.92 -4.60 4.81
N GLU A 31 -12.89 -3.82 5.28
CA GLU A 31 -12.95 -2.38 5.00
C GLU A 31 -11.78 -1.62 5.64
N ALA A 32 -11.39 -1.96 6.88
CA ALA A 32 -10.23 -1.35 7.53
C ALA A 32 -8.92 -1.64 6.77
N ILE A 33 -8.75 -2.86 6.25
CA ILE A 33 -7.59 -3.25 5.44
C ILE A 33 -7.52 -2.40 4.16
N LYS A 34 -8.63 -2.22 3.43
CA LYS A 34 -8.67 -1.37 2.22
C LYS A 34 -8.25 0.07 2.52
N TRP A 35 -8.62 0.61 3.67
CA TRP A 35 -8.20 1.95 4.10
C TRP A 35 -6.71 2.02 4.44
N LEU A 36 -6.15 0.99 5.07
CA LEU A 36 -4.71 0.88 5.33
C LEU A 36 -3.91 0.78 4.02
N GLU A 37 -4.37 -0.01 3.06
CA GLU A 37 -3.75 -0.12 1.73
C GLU A 37 -3.70 1.23 1.02
N ARG A 38 -4.82 1.97 1.01
CA ARG A 38 -4.87 3.34 0.46
C ARG A 38 -3.97 4.32 1.21
N ALA A 39 -3.81 4.15 2.52
CA ALA A 39 -2.90 4.98 3.32
C ALA A 39 -1.44 4.73 2.93
N MET A 40 -1.07 3.47 2.67
CA MET A 40 0.26 3.08 2.18
C MET A 40 0.51 3.61 0.77
N GLU A 41 -0.46 3.50 -0.15
CA GLU A 41 -0.35 4.08 -1.50
C GLU A 41 -0.16 5.61 -1.45
N ALA A 42 -0.89 6.29 -0.58
CA ALA A 42 -0.73 7.73 -0.36
C ALA A 42 0.67 8.06 0.18
N SER A 43 1.21 7.23 1.08
CA SER A 43 2.58 7.38 1.58
C SER A 43 3.62 7.13 0.50
N CYS A 44 3.41 6.14 -0.37
CA CYS A 44 4.32 5.82 -1.47
C CYS A 44 4.38 6.98 -2.47
N ARG A 45 3.21 7.56 -2.84
CA ARG A 45 3.16 8.76 -3.68
C ARG A 45 3.81 9.98 -3.03
N ALA A 46 3.64 10.15 -1.71
CA ALA A 46 4.31 11.22 -0.96
C ALA A 46 5.84 11.04 -0.91
N ALA A 47 6.33 9.80 -0.75
CA ALA A 47 7.77 9.50 -0.78
C ALA A 47 8.36 9.72 -2.18
N ILE A 48 7.67 9.30 -3.25
CA ILE A 48 8.15 9.53 -4.63
C ILE A 48 8.19 11.02 -4.98
N THR A 49 7.29 11.83 -4.42
CA THR A 49 7.30 13.28 -4.63
C THR A 49 8.37 13.99 -3.82
N VAL A 50 8.74 13.50 -2.63
CA VAL A 50 9.84 14.07 -1.84
C VAL A 50 11.21 13.78 -2.48
N GLU A 51 11.39 12.59 -3.07
CA GLU A 51 12.62 12.23 -3.78
C GLU A 51 12.79 13.00 -5.10
N ALA A 52 11.69 13.49 -5.69
CA ALA A 52 11.72 14.28 -6.92
C ALA A 52 12.03 15.77 -6.71
N ASP A 53 11.85 16.28 -5.48
CA ASP A 53 12.09 17.70 -5.14
C ASP A 53 13.52 17.98 -4.69
N GLU A 54 14.28 16.97 -4.23
CA GLU A 54 15.68 17.12 -3.80
C GLU A 54 16.71 16.96 -4.95
N GLY A 55 16.26 16.88 -6.20
CA GLY A 55 17.13 16.47 -7.31
C GLY A 55 16.79 17.03 -8.69
N SER A 56 16.17 18.19 -8.80
CA SER A 56 16.03 18.84 -10.12
C SER A 56 17.22 19.73 -10.45
N HIS A 57 18.29 19.10 -10.92
CA HIS A 57 19.06 19.65 -12.03
C HIS A 57 19.35 18.54 -13.06
N ALA A 58 18.32 18.21 -13.85
CA ALA A 58 18.37 17.97 -15.30
C ALA A 58 17.16 17.10 -15.74
N PRO A 59 16.41 17.49 -16.78
CA PRO A 59 15.38 16.63 -17.35
C PRO A 59 16.05 15.72 -18.37
N GLU A 60 16.06 14.41 -18.14
CA GLU A 60 16.21 13.49 -19.25
C GLU A 60 15.17 12.38 -19.17
N ALA A 61 14.35 12.36 -20.22
CA ALA A 61 13.34 11.38 -20.45
C ALA A 61 13.98 10.00 -20.60
N ASN A 62 13.74 9.09 -19.66
CA ASN A 62 13.81 7.68 -20.00
C ASN A 62 12.70 6.90 -19.31
N ARG A 63 11.66 6.62 -20.10
CA ARG A 63 10.57 5.71 -19.76
C ARG A 63 11.12 4.28 -19.71
N THR A 64 11.14 3.68 -18.54
CA THR A 64 11.08 2.21 -18.43
C THR A 64 10.34 1.81 -17.15
N PRO A 65 9.11 1.28 -17.23
CA PRO A 65 8.51 0.60 -16.10
C PRO A 65 9.03 -0.84 -16.10
N LEU A 66 10.14 -1.10 -15.39
CA LEU A 66 10.54 -2.48 -15.11
C LEU A 66 9.80 -2.95 -13.85
N ILE A 67 8.54 -3.29 -14.04
CA ILE A 67 7.82 -4.17 -13.12
C ILE A 67 8.39 -5.56 -13.37
N GLU A 68 9.47 -5.93 -12.68
CA GLU A 68 9.88 -7.33 -12.58
C GLU A 68 8.98 -8.05 -11.57
N THR A 69 7.78 -8.37 -12.05
CA THR A 69 7.07 -9.56 -11.61
C THR A 69 7.70 -10.73 -12.34
N VAL A 70 8.55 -11.52 -11.67
CA VAL A 70 8.61 -12.99 -11.81
C VAL A 70 9.62 -13.58 -10.82
N ALA A 71 9.14 -13.99 -9.67
CA ALA A 71 9.80 -15.04 -8.90
C ALA A 71 8.87 -16.26 -8.86
N SER A 72 8.63 -16.81 -10.06
CA SER A 72 7.95 -18.10 -10.24
C SER A 72 8.88 -19.22 -9.77
N HIS A 73 8.89 -19.49 -8.46
CA HIS A 73 9.71 -20.56 -7.87
C HIS A 73 9.06 -21.92 -8.14
N ARG A 74 9.21 -22.41 -9.37
CA ARG A 74 8.83 -23.76 -9.78
C ARG A 74 9.91 -24.75 -9.33
N ARG A 75 9.51 -25.66 -8.42
CA ARG A 75 10.30 -26.77 -7.85
C ARG A 75 11.00 -27.62 -8.91
N ILE A 76 12.22 -28.07 -8.64
CA ILE A 76 12.78 -29.31 -9.21
C ILE A 76 13.36 -30.16 -8.08
N ILE A 77 12.84 -31.38 -7.99
CA ILE A 77 13.28 -32.46 -7.10
C ILE A 77 14.53 -33.07 -7.72
N ALA A 78 15.61 -33.25 -6.95
CA ALA A 78 16.69 -34.17 -7.28
C ALA A 78 16.90 -35.11 -6.08
N ARG A 79 16.54 -36.39 -6.28
CA ARG A 79 16.86 -37.52 -5.41
C ARG A 79 18.34 -37.88 -5.60
N GLN A 80 19.05 -38.17 -4.52
CA GLN A 80 20.15 -39.14 -4.49
C GLN A 80 19.97 -40.02 -3.25
#